data_AF-A0A1I6HLC0-F1
#
_entry.id   AF-A0A1I6HLC0-F1
#
_cell.length_a   1.000
_cell.length_b   1.000
_cell.length_c   1.000
_cell.angle_alpha   90.00
_cell.angle_beta   90.00
_cell.angle_gamma   90.00
#
_symmetry.space_group_name_H-M   'P 1'
#
loop_
_entity.id
_entity.type
_entity.pdbx_description
1 polymer ?
#
loop_
_entity_poly.entity_id
_entity_poly.type
_entity_poly.pdbx_seq_one_letter_code
_entity_poly.pdbx_strand_id
1 'polypeptide(L)'
;MDGLKSAATVFAAVMLLLICGSVLVSQSWALHAVSAVAVIAAGALLRAFWYAEGPGGLLLWARLIGGVRLRAGAQILTIGTTPGQVPLMLASRFPSAATTIGGSAPCARGRRLPYPDGRFELVALQLSGVGDHEREELLREAARVLARDGSLLVLDYGRASRDEALLRACGLRVRRVRPGRLGGRGGLLVPSAAVVAEA
;
A
#
# COMPACT_ATOMS: atom_id res chain seq x y z
N MET A 1 15.12 -18.69 4.45
CA MET A 1 14.76 -17.28 4.76
C MET A 1 13.73 -17.16 5.88
N ASP A 2 13.16 -18.27 6.36
CA ASP A 2 12.13 -18.29 7.41
C ASP A 2 12.70 -18.09 8.84
N GLY A 3 13.96 -18.47 9.05
CA GLY A 3 14.62 -18.33 10.36
C GLY A 3 14.83 -16.88 10.80
N LEU A 4 15.11 -15.96 9.87
CA LEU A 4 15.36 -14.55 10.19
C LEU A 4 14.06 -13.82 10.59
N LYS A 5 12.93 -14.22 10.01
CA LYS A 5 11.60 -13.66 10.31
C LYS A 5 11.10 -14.12 11.68
N SER A 6 11.31 -15.40 12.02
CA SER A 6 10.99 -15.95 13.34
C SER A 6 11.84 -15.30 14.44
N ALA A 7 13.13 -15.06 14.16
CA ALA A 7 14.02 -14.40 15.11
C ALA A 7 13.56 -12.97 15.46
N ALA A 8 13.07 -12.19 14.48
CA ALA A 8 12.60 -10.83 14.71
C ALA A 8 11.32 -10.76 15.56
N THR A 9 10.35 -11.66 15.34
CA THR A 9 9.12 -11.74 16.15
C THR A 9 9.41 -12.24 17.56
N VAL A 10 10.28 -13.23 17.72
CA VAL A 10 10.72 -13.72 19.04
C VAL A 10 11.47 -12.62 19.78
N PHE A 11 12.37 -11.89 19.12
CA PHE A 11 13.10 -10.77 19.71
C PHE A 11 12.17 -9.65 20.17
N ALA A 12 11.18 -9.28 19.37
CA ALA A 12 10.17 -8.28 19.74
C ALA A 12 9.31 -8.73 20.95
N ALA A 13 8.91 -10.01 21.00
CA ALA A 13 8.13 -10.56 22.11
C ALA A 13 8.94 -10.63 23.41
N VAL A 14 10.21 -11.04 23.34
CA VAL A 14 11.13 -11.09 24.49
C VAL A 14 11.40 -9.68 25.02
N MET A 15 11.63 -8.70 24.13
CA MET A 15 11.77 -7.30 24.54
C MET A 15 10.51 -6.79 25.25
N LEU A 16 9.32 -7.08 24.73
CA LEU A 16 8.06 -6.69 25.36
C LEU A 16 7.90 -7.27 26.78
N LEU A 17 8.27 -8.53 26.97
CA LEU A 17 8.23 -9.22 28.27
C LEU A 17 9.23 -8.62 29.26
N LEU A 18 10.46 -8.32 28.83
CA LEU A 18 11.49 -7.69 29.68
C LEU A 18 11.10 -6.26 30.06
N ILE A 19 10.48 -5.52 29.14
CA ILE A 19 9.92 -4.19 29.37
C ILE A 19 8.78 -4.26 30.40
N CYS A 20 7.83 -5.19 30.27
CA CYS A 20 6.78 -5.39 31.28
C CYS A 20 7.33 -5.83 32.64
N GLY A 21 8.32 -6.72 32.67
CA GLY A 21 8.93 -7.19 33.92
C GLY A 21 9.70 -6.09 34.67
N SER A 22 10.45 -5.26 33.94
CA SER A 22 11.18 -4.13 34.53
C SER A 22 10.25 -3.02 35.06
N VAL A 23 9.09 -2.83 34.42
CA VAL A 23 8.00 -1.97 34.89
C VAL A 23 7.41 -2.51 36.21
N LEU A 24 7.13 -3.81 36.33
CA LEU A 24 6.55 -4.35 37.58
C LEU A 24 7.48 -4.26 38.80
N VAL A 25 8.80 -4.26 38.59
CA VAL A 25 9.80 -4.27 39.67
C VAL A 25 10.28 -2.85 40.05
N SER A 26 10.10 -1.87 39.17
CA SER A 26 10.58 -0.51 39.37
C SER A 26 9.49 0.45 39.87
N GLN A 27 9.77 1.21 40.92
CA GLN A 27 8.95 2.35 41.37
C GLN A 27 9.24 3.67 40.61
N SER A 28 10.11 3.65 39.61
CA SER A 28 10.48 4.86 38.87
C SER A 28 9.57 5.11 37.67
N TRP A 29 8.86 6.24 37.70
CA TRP A 29 8.00 6.71 36.61
C TRP A 29 8.74 6.86 35.26
N ALA A 30 10.05 7.11 35.30
CA ALA A 30 10.90 7.22 34.11
C ALA A 30 11.03 5.89 33.36
N LEU A 31 11.18 4.75 34.07
CA LEU A 31 11.21 3.43 33.44
C LEU A 31 9.85 3.09 32.81
N HIS A 32 8.75 3.44 33.47
CA HIS A 32 7.41 3.31 32.87
C HIS A 32 7.24 4.14 31.59
N ALA A 33 7.73 5.38 31.57
CA ALA A 33 7.66 6.25 30.40
C ALA A 33 8.47 5.69 29.22
N VAL A 34 9.72 5.27 29.45
CA VAL A 34 10.57 4.66 28.41
C VAL A 34 9.96 3.36 27.89
N SER A 35 9.46 2.51 28.79
CA SER A 35 8.77 1.27 28.45
C SER A 35 7.52 1.51 27.60
N ALA A 36 6.70 2.51 27.96
CA ALA A 36 5.53 2.90 27.18
C ALA A 36 5.92 3.35 25.77
N VAL A 37 6.97 4.16 25.62
CA VAL A 37 7.49 4.60 24.32
C VAL A 37 7.98 3.40 23.50
N ALA A 38 8.72 2.48 24.11
CA ALA A 38 9.23 1.28 23.44
C ALA A 38 8.09 0.35 22.96
N VAL A 39 7.05 0.16 23.76
CA VAL A 39 5.85 -0.62 23.37
C VAL A 39 5.12 0.05 22.19
N ILE A 40 4.96 1.37 22.23
CA ILE A 40 4.34 2.14 21.12
C ILE A 40 5.16 1.99 19.85
N ALA A 41 6.48 2.12 19.93
CA ALA A 41 7.39 1.98 18.80
C ALA A 41 7.36 0.55 18.21
N ALA A 42 7.43 -0.48 19.07
CA ALA A 42 7.32 -1.88 18.65
C ALA A 42 5.98 -2.17 17.97
N GLY A 43 4.88 -1.66 18.52
CA GLY A 43 3.54 -1.77 17.93
C GLY A 43 3.43 -1.09 16.56
N ALA A 44 4.07 0.05 16.36
CA ALA A 44 4.11 0.75 15.07
C ALA A 44 4.92 -0.05 14.03
N LEU A 45 6.08 -0.59 14.41
CA LEU A 45 6.92 -1.42 13.53
C LEU A 45 6.22 -2.73 13.13
N LEU A 46 5.61 -3.43 14.08
CA LEU A 46 4.87 -4.67 13.80
C LEU A 46 3.72 -4.42 12.83
N ARG A 47 3.01 -3.29 13.00
CA ARG A 47 1.93 -2.91 12.09
C ARG A 47 2.46 -2.52 10.71
N ALA A 48 3.57 -1.80 10.61
CA ALA A 48 4.21 -1.51 9.33
C ALA A 48 4.60 -2.80 8.59
N PHE A 49 5.22 -3.76 9.31
CA PHE A 49 5.54 -5.09 8.79
C PHE A 49 4.29 -5.85 8.33
N TRP A 50 3.20 -5.83 9.10
CA TRP A 50 1.94 -6.48 8.74
C TRP A 50 1.33 -5.97 7.43
N TYR A 51 1.46 -4.67 7.14
CA TYR A 51 0.98 -4.10 5.88
C TYR A 51 1.99 -4.29 4.74
N ALA A 52 3.29 -4.15 4.99
CA ALA A 52 4.32 -4.26 3.96
C ALA A 52 4.56 -5.71 3.52
N GLU A 53 4.66 -6.64 4.46
CA GLU A 53 5.00 -8.06 4.23
C GLU A 53 3.89 -9.04 4.62
N GLY A 54 2.96 -8.62 5.48
CA GLY A 54 1.84 -9.44 5.93
C GLY A 54 0.58 -9.30 5.06
N PRO A 55 -0.54 -9.95 5.46
CA PRO A 55 -1.80 -9.92 4.70
C PRO A 55 -2.54 -8.58 4.82
N GLY A 56 -2.04 -7.61 5.60
CA GLY A 56 -2.66 -6.31 5.75
C GLY A 56 -2.78 -5.55 4.43
N GLY A 57 -1.76 -5.65 3.56
CA GLY A 57 -1.79 -5.07 2.21
C GLY A 57 -2.92 -5.65 1.36
N LEU A 58 -3.20 -6.95 1.47
CA LEU A 58 -4.27 -7.63 0.73
C LEU A 58 -5.66 -7.20 1.18
N LEU A 59 -5.87 -7.01 2.49
CA LEU A 59 -7.14 -6.50 3.00
C LEU A 59 -7.40 -5.07 2.50
N LEU A 60 -6.34 -4.25 2.41
CA LEU A 60 -6.47 -2.91 1.86
C LEU A 60 -6.76 -2.96 0.35
N TRP A 61 -6.07 -3.82 -0.41
CA TRP A 61 -6.40 -4.08 -1.81
C TRP A 61 -7.84 -4.54 -2.00
N ALA A 62 -8.33 -5.48 -1.20
CA ALA A 62 -9.71 -5.97 -1.26
C ALA A 62 -10.71 -4.83 -1.07
N ARG A 63 -10.44 -3.92 -0.12
CA ARG A 63 -11.27 -2.74 0.13
C ARG A 63 -11.24 -1.74 -1.03
N LEU A 64 -10.06 -1.49 -1.62
CA LEU A 64 -9.92 -0.60 -2.77
C LEU A 64 -10.67 -1.16 -3.99
N ILE A 65 -10.40 -2.42 -4.33
CA ILE A 65 -11.02 -3.14 -5.44
C ILE A 65 -12.54 -3.22 -5.26
N GLY A 66 -13.01 -3.47 -4.03
CA GLY A 66 -14.44 -3.52 -3.70
C GLY A 66 -15.18 -2.21 -3.94
N GLY A 67 -14.48 -1.07 -3.95
CA GLY A 67 -15.05 0.25 -4.24
C GLY A 67 -15.17 0.58 -5.73
N VAL A 68 -14.53 -0.20 -6.61
CA VAL A 68 -14.48 0.07 -8.05
C VAL A 68 -15.62 -0.67 -8.76
N ARG A 69 -16.21 -0.02 -9.76
CA ARG A 69 -17.15 -0.64 -10.71
C ARG A 69 -16.57 -0.54 -12.11
N LEU A 70 -16.55 -1.65 -12.83
CA LEU A 70 -16.06 -1.72 -14.21
C LEU A 70 -17.14 -2.26 -15.14
N ARG A 71 -17.12 -1.79 -16.37
CA ARG A 71 -17.92 -2.34 -17.47
C ARG A 71 -17.43 -3.73 -17.86
N ALA A 72 -18.30 -4.53 -18.47
CA ALA A 72 -17.88 -5.77 -19.12
C ALA A 72 -16.86 -5.43 -20.23
N GLY A 73 -15.80 -6.23 -20.35
CA GLY A 73 -14.72 -6.02 -21.31
C GLY A 73 -13.71 -4.92 -20.92
N ALA A 74 -13.82 -4.33 -19.72
CA ALA A 74 -12.85 -3.33 -19.25
C ALA A 74 -11.41 -3.86 -19.27
N GLN A 75 -10.46 -2.98 -19.57
CA GLN A 75 -9.03 -3.24 -19.55
C GLN A 75 -8.46 -2.77 -18.21
N ILE A 76 -7.80 -3.69 -17.51
CA ILE A 76 -7.15 -3.42 -16.23
C ILE A 76 -5.64 -3.51 -16.44
N LEU A 77 -4.89 -2.51 -15.98
CA LEU A 77 -3.42 -2.55 -15.96
C LEU A 77 -2.95 -2.68 -14.51
N THR A 78 -2.06 -3.63 -14.27
CA THR A 78 -1.44 -3.83 -12.95
C THR A 78 0.07 -3.62 -13.08
N ILE A 79 0.70 -2.79 -12.23
CA ILE A 79 2.13 -2.49 -12.28
C ILE A 79 2.72 -2.57 -10.86
N GLY A 80 3.84 -3.24 -10.71
CA GLY A 80 4.51 -3.40 -9.41
C GLY A 80 3.72 -4.25 -8.40
N THR A 81 2.51 -4.69 -8.77
CA THR A 81 1.78 -5.74 -8.08
C THR A 81 2.38 -7.05 -8.53
N THR A 82 3.16 -7.72 -7.67
CA THR A 82 3.79 -9.01 -7.96
C THR A 82 2.82 -9.92 -8.72
N PRO A 83 3.23 -10.58 -9.83
CA PRO A 83 2.35 -11.46 -10.61
C PRO A 83 1.79 -12.53 -9.68
N GLY A 84 0.52 -12.41 -9.32
CA GLY A 84 -0.05 -13.20 -8.23
C GLY A 84 -1.27 -12.54 -7.61
N GLN A 85 -1.19 -12.21 -6.32
CA GLN A 85 -2.35 -11.94 -5.46
C GLN A 85 -3.29 -10.84 -5.99
N VAL A 86 -2.77 -9.66 -6.32
CA VAL A 86 -3.63 -8.53 -6.77
C VAL A 86 -4.22 -8.77 -8.17
N PRO A 87 -3.45 -9.21 -9.19
CA PRO A 87 -4.04 -9.62 -10.47
C PRO A 87 -5.12 -10.70 -10.34
N LEU A 88 -4.92 -11.71 -9.48
CA LEU A 88 -5.92 -12.75 -9.22
C LEU A 88 -7.16 -12.21 -8.52
N MET A 89 -7.01 -11.30 -7.55
CA MET A 89 -8.14 -10.63 -6.90
C MET A 89 -8.96 -9.80 -7.90
N LEU A 90 -8.30 -9.10 -8.82
CA LEU A 90 -8.94 -8.32 -9.87
C LEU A 90 -9.68 -9.24 -10.86
N ALA A 91 -9.04 -10.30 -11.33
CA ALA A 91 -9.66 -11.28 -12.22
C ALA A 91 -10.86 -11.98 -11.58
N SER A 92 -10.80 -12.30 -10.29
CA SER A 92 -11.91 -12.90 -9.55
C SER A 92 -13.08 -11.92 -9.37
N ARG A 93 -12.79 -10.64 -9.09
CA ARG A 93 -13.82 -9.61 -8.90
C ARG A 93 -14.49 -9.18 -10.21
N PHE A 94 -13.70 -9.08 -11.29
CA PHE A 94 -14.11 -8.59 -12.59
C PHE A 94 -13.82 -9.67 -13.66
N PRO A 95 -14.57 -10.79 -13.66
CA PRO A 95 -14.28 -11.93 -14.54
C PRO A 95 -14.44 -11.60 -16.03
N SER A 96 -15.20 -10.56 -16.36
CA SER A 96 -15.40 -10.08 -17.74
C SER A 96 -14.39 -9.02 -18.16
N ALA A 97 -13.43 -8.64 -17.30
CA ALA A 97 -12.41 -7.64 -17.60
C ALA A 97 -11.09 -8.33 -18.02
N ALA A 98 -10.35 -7.72 -18.94
CA ALA A 98 -9.04 -8.19 -19.36
C ALA A 98 -7.96 -7.56 -18.46
N THR A 99 -7.29 -8.37 -17.65
CA THR A 99 -6.21 -7.91 -16.78
C THR A 99 -4.86 -8.07 -17.45
N THR A 100 -4.20 -6.95 -17.72
CA THR A 100 -2.83 -6.86 -18.20
C THR A 100 -1.87 -6.71 -17.02
N ILE A 101 -0.87 -7.60 -16.95
CA ILE A 101 0.20 -7.52 -15.95
C ILE A 101 1.37 -6.77 -16.58
N GLY A 102 1.50 -5.49 -16.23
CA GLY A 102 2.74 -4.75 -16.39
C GLY A 102 3.78 -5.30 -15.41
N GLY A 103 5.01 -5.48 -15.87
CA GLY A 103 6.08 -6.07 -15.07
C GLY A 103 6.39 -5.32 -13.76
N SER A 104 7.43 -5.78 -13.06
CA SER A 104 7.92 -5.08 -11.87
C SER A 104 8.28 -3.63 -12.21
N ALA A 105 7.97 -2.70 -11.28
CA ALA A 105 8.22 -1.27 -11.41
C ALA A 105 9.62 -0.87 -11.97
N PRO A 106 10.73 -1.62 -11.75
CA PRO A 106 12.04 -1.31 -12.33
C PRO A 106 12.14 -1.42 -13.86
N CYS A 107 11.17 -2.06 -14.53
CA CYS A 107 11.18 -2.20 -15.99
C CYS A 107 10.79 -0.90 -16.72
N ALA A 108 10.39 0.14 -15.98
CA ALA A 108 9.95 1.43 -16.50
C ALA A 108 11.02 2.53 -16.41
N ARG A 109 12.31 2.20 -16.22
CA ARG A 109 13.39 3.21 -16.23
C ARG A 109 13.35 4.06 -17.51
N GLY A 110 12.86 5.30 -17.39
CA GLY A 110 12.95 6.33 -18.43
C GLY A 110 12.24 6.02 -19.74
N ARG A 111 11.27 5.08 -19.77
CA ARG A 111 10.52 4.75 -20.99
C ARG A 111 9.02 4.82 -20.74
N ARG A 112 8.36 5.65 -21.56
CA ARG A 112 6.91 5.72 -21.71
C ARG A 112 6.34 4.30 -21.80
N LEU A 113 5.29 4.01 -21.02
CA LEU A 113 4.59 2.72 -21.10
C LEU A 113 4.14 2.47 -22.54
N PRO A 114 4.30 1.25 -23.08
CA PRO A 114 3.97 0.91 -24.47
C PRO A 114 2.46 0.74 -24.68
N TYR A 115 1.66 1.61 -24.08
CA TYR A 115 0.22 1.63 -24.16
C TYR A 115 -0.26 3.00 -24.63
N PRO A 116 -1.30 3.05 -25.47
CA PRO A 116 -1.92 4.31 -25.86
C PRO A 116 -2.54 5.02 -24.66
N ASP A 117 -2.71 6.32 -24.80
CA ASP A 117 -3.38 7.17 -23.81
C ASP A 117 -4.84 6.70 -23.64
N GLY A 118 -5.38 6.78 -22.42
CA GLY A 118 -6.79 6.49 -22.19
C GLY A 118 -7.24 5.04 -22.39
N ARG A 119 -6.32 4.07 -22.41
CA ARG A 119 -6.63 2.66 -22.71
C ARG A 119 -7.32 1.90 -21.58
N PHE A 120 -6.97 2.18 -20.34
CA PHE A 120 -7.34 1.34 -19.19
C PHE A 120 -8.37 2.02 -18.30
N GLU A 121 -9.48 1.34 -18.01
CA GLU A 121 -10.50 1.80 -17.08
C GLU A 121 -10.10 1.60 -15.62
N LEU A 122 -9.14 0.71 -15.36
CA LEU A 122 -8.54 0.54 -14.05
C LEU A 122 -7.01 0.40 -14.16
N VAL A 123 -6.29 1.22 -13.42
CA VAL A 123 -4.85 1.05 -13.22
C VAL A 123 -4.61 0.76 -11.74
N ALA A 124 -3.90 -0.32 -11.42
CA ALA A 124 -3.52 -0.70 -10.07
C ALA A 124 -1.99 -0.70 -9.93
N LEU A 125 -1.49 0.12 -9.01
CA LEU A 125 -0.08 0.38 -8.78
C LEU A 125 0.31 0.05 -7.36
N GLN A 126 1.44 -0.65 -7.19
CA GLN A 126 2.10 -0.80 -5.91
C GLN A 126 3.51 -0.20 -5.99
N LEU A 127 3.78 0.82 -5.17
CA LEU A 127 4.99 1.65 -5.27
C LEU A 127 5.99 1.40 -4.12
N SER A 128 5.74 0.39 -3.30
CA SER A 128 6.63 -0.01 -2.21
C SER A 128 8.01 -0.41 -2.78
N GLY A 129 9.04 0.36 -2.45
CA GLY A 129 10.42 0.14 -2.91
C GLY A 129 10.82 0.89 -4.19
N VAL A 130 9.92 1.68 -4.80
CA VAL A 130 10.22 2.51 -5.97
C VAL A 130 10.86 3.84 -5.53
N GLY A 131 11.97 4.22 -6.18
CA GLY A 131 12.67 5.48 -5.94
C GLY A 131 11.84 6.70 -6.36
N ASP A 132 12.14 7.88 -5.82
CA ASP A 132 11.31 9.07 -5.99
C ASP A 132 11.14 9.51 -7.46
N HIS A 133 12.20 9.49 -8.25
CA HIS A 133 12.14 9.94 -9.64
C HIS A 133 11.31 8.98 -10.51
N GLU A 134 11.60 7.69 -10.44
CA GLU A 134 10.87 6.62 -11.14
C GLU A 134 9.39 6.57 -10.73
N ARG A 135 9.11 6.83 -9.45
CA ARG A 135 7.75 6.91 -8.93
C ARG A 135 6.95 8.02 -9.61
N GLU A 136 7.51 9.22 -9.73
CA GLU A 136 6.79 10.33 -10.36
C GLU A 136 6.51 10.04 -11.83
N GLU A 137 7.47 9.45 -12.54
CA GLU A 137 7.28 9.01 -13.93
C GLU A 137 6.16 7.98 -14.05
N LEU A 138 6.16 6.95 -13.19
CA LEU A 138 5.13 5.92 -13.16
C LEU A 138 3.74 6.47 -12.86
N LEU A 139 3.62 7.42 -11.94
CA LEU A 139 2.34 8.06 -11.61
C LEU A 139 1.82 8.91 -12.78
N ARG A 140 2.70 9.66 -13.47
CA ARG A 140 2.32 10.42 -14.68
C ARG A 140 1.89 9.50 -15.82
N GLU A 141 2.63 8.42 -16.03
CA GLU A 141 2.32 7.43 -17.07
C GLU A 141 1.03 6.67 -16.77
N ALA A 142 0.79 6.33 -15.51
CA ALA A 142 -0.47 5.73 -15.08
C ALA A 142 -1.66 6.65 -15.32
N ALA A 143 -1.52 7.95 -15.00
CA ALA A 143 -2.54 8.95 -15.32
C ALA A 143 -2.78 9.08 -16.82
N ARG A 144 -1.71 9.04 -17.65
CA ARG A 144 -1.80 9.12 -19.11
C ARG A 144 -2.58 7.96 -19.72
N VAL A 145 -2.31 6.73 -19.28
CA VAL A 145 -2.95 5.52 -19.85
C VAL A 145 -4.36 5.27 -19.28
N LEU A 146 -4.77 6.03 -18.27
CA LEU A 146 -6.08 5.93 -17.64
C LEU A 146 -7.18 6.51 -18.55
N ALA A 147 -8.22 5.73 -18.82
CA ALA A 147 -9.38 6.13 -19.59
C ALA A 147 -10.14 7.29 -18.92
N ARG A 148 -10.95 8.01 -19.70
CA ARG A 148 -11.93 8.96 -19.16
C ARG A 148 -12.88 8.20 -18.23
N ASP A 149 -13.12 8.76 -17.05
CA ASP A 149 -13.87 8.13 -15.94
C ASP A 149 -13.21 6.84 -15.36
N GLY A 150 -11.95 6.58 -15.69
CA GLY A 150 -11.17 5.48 -15.16
C GLY A 150 -10.78 5.68 -13.70
N SER A 151 -10.51 4.57 -13.01
CA SER A 151 -10.01 4.57 -11.64
C SER A 151 -8.54 4.16 -11.57
N LEU A 152 -7.74 4.90 -10.80
CA LEU A 152 -6.36 4.59 -10.47
C LEU A 152 -6.27 4.26 -8.97
N LEU A 153 -5.82 3.04 -8.67
CA LEU A 153 -5.57 2.55 -7.32
C LEU A 153 -4.06 2.52 -7.08
N VAL A 154 -3.59 3.32 -6.13
CA VAL A 154 -2.17 3.35 -5.72
C VAL A 154 -2.07 2.87 -4.29
N LEU A 155 -1.26 1.86 -4.06
CA LEU A 155 -0.89 1.42 -2.73
C LEU A 155 0.53 1.87 -2.39
N ASP A 156 0.64 2.73 -1.37
CA ASP A 156 1.92 3.23 -0.88
C ASP A 156 1.97 3.27 0.66
N TYR A 157 3.16 3.04 1.20
CA TYR A 157 3.43 3.00 2.63
C TYR A 157 4.33 4.18 2.99
N GLY A 158 3.72 5.29 3.42
CA GLY A 158 4.45 6.43 4.00
C GLY A 158 4.53 7.70 3.18
N ARG A 159 4.26 7.67 1.87
CA ARG A 159 4.46 8.85 0.99
C ARG A 159 3.23 9.27 0.19
N ALA A 160 2.04 8.78 0.57
CA ALA A 160 0.77 9.09 -0.09
C ALA A 160 0.48 10.60 -0.28
N SER A 161 1.01 11.49 0.58
CA SER A 161 0.78 12.95 0.42
C SER A 161 1.43 13.51 -0.84
N ARG A 162 2.59 12.98 -1.23
CA ARG A 162 3.30 13.39 -2.43
C ARG A 162 2.62 12.85 -3.68
N ASP A 163 2.21 11.58 -3.64
CA ASP A 163 1.47 10.94 -4.72
C ASP A 163 0.15 11.67 -4.99
N GLU A 164 -0.56 12.10 -3.94
CA GLU A 164 -1.77 12.91 -4.06
C GLU A 164 -1.53 14.24 -4.80
N ALA A 165 -0.49 14.99 -4.41
CA ALA A 165 -0.20 16.28 -5.02
C ALA A 165 0.11 16.13 -6.51
N LEU A 166 0.89 15.10 -6.86
CA LEU A 166 1.24 14.81 -8.26
C LEU A 166 0.01 14.38 -9.08
N LEU A 167 -0.80 13.46 -8.57
CA LEU A 167 -1.99 12.98 -9.28
C LEU A 167 -3.05 14.08 -9.46
N ARG A 168 -3.19 14.99 -8.48
CA ARG A 168 -4.02 16.20 -8.64
C ARG A 168 -3.47 17.13 -9.71
N ALA A 169 -2.14 17.30 -9.79
CA ALA A 169 -1.51 18.08 -10.85
C ALA A 169 -1.71 17.46 -12.25
N CYS A 170 -1.91 16.13 -12.33
CA CYS A 170 -2.32 15.43 -13.54
C CYS A 170 -3.82 15.59 -13.87
N GLY A 171 -4.59 16.35 -13.08
CA GLY A 171 -6.01 16.59 -13.31
C GLY A 171 -6.94 15.55 -12.69
N LEU A 172 -6.43 14.59 -11.92
CA LEU A 172 -7.26 13.54 -11.32
C LEU A 172 -7.90 14.01 -10.01
N ARG A 173 -9.11 13.52 -9.73
CA ARG A 173 -9.77 13.65 -8.43
C ARG A 173 -9.20 12.62 -7.46
N VAL A 174 -8.53 13.08 -6.41
CA VAL A 174 -7.77 12.20 -5.53
C VAL A 174 -8.35 12.13 -4.11
N ARG A 175 -8.61 10.91 -3.64
CA ARG A 175 -9.03 10.59 -2.27
C ARG A 175 -8.06 9.63 -1.61
N ARG A 176 -7.67 9.93 -0.37
CA ARG A 176 -6.91 9.01 0.47
C ARG A 176 -7.82 7.97 1.14
N VAL A 177 -7.43 6.71 1.05
CA VAL A 177 -8.02 5.60 1.78
C VAL A 177 -7.02 5.13 2.83
N ARG A 178 -7.33 5.38 4.10
CA ARG A 178 -6.52 4.87 5.21
C ARG A 178 -6.96 3.44 5.55
N PRO A 179 -6.03 2.56 5.95
CA PRO A 179 -6.39 1.32 6.61
C PRO A 179 -7.26 1.70 7.80
N GLY A 180 -8.46 1.10 7.87
CA GLY A 180 -9.23 1.16 9.12
C GLY A 180 -8.41 0.52 10.22
N ARG A 181 -8.68 0.82 11.51
CA ARG A 181 -8.19 -0.11 12.53
C ARG A 181 -8.79 -1.48 12.19
N LEU A 182 -7.99 -2.54 12.27
CA LEU A 182 -8.53 -3.87 12.56
C LEU A 182 -9.48 -3.70 13.77
N GLY A 183 -10.80 -3.66 13.55
CA GLY A 183 -11.81 -3.50 14.61
C GLY A 183 -12.40 -2.11 14.93
N GLY A 184 -12.26 -1.06 14.09
CA GLY A 184 -13.04 0.19 14.23
C GLY A 184 -12.29 1.48 14.63
N ARG A 185 -12.81 2.65 14.19
CA ARG A 185 -12.32 4.05 14.31
C ARG A 185 -10.83 4.31 14.64
N GLY A 186 -10.05 4.63 13.59
CA GLY A 186 -8.94 5.61 13.56
C GLY A 186 -7.69 5.37 14.42
N GLY A 187 -6.65 4.73 13.91
CA GLY A 187 -5.33 4.63 14.58
C GLY A 187 -4.26 5.46 13.87
N LEU A 188 -3.52 6.28 14.63
CA LEU A 188 -2.65 7.37 14.15
C LEU A 188 -1.27 6.94 13.60
N LEU A 189 -0.87 5.68 13.77
CA LEU A 189 0.57 5.35 13.82
C LEU A 189 1.11 4.41 12.73
N VAL A 190 0.44 4.30 11.57
CA VAL A 190 1.15 3.84 10.36
C VAL A 190 0.70 4.68 9.18
N PRO A 191 1.62 5.33 8.45
CA PRO A 191 1.31 6.13 7.29
C PRO A 191 1.07 5.26 6.04
N SER A 192 0.56 4.04 6.21
CA SER A 192 0.02 3.24 5.12
C SER A 192 -1.23 3.94 4.64
N ALA A 193 -1.23 4.42 3.41
CA ALA A 193 -2.36 5.12 2.85
C ALA A 193 -2.43 4.75 1.37
N ALA A 194 -3.55 4.19 0.98
CA ALA A 194 -3.85 4.02 -0.42
C ALA A 194 -4.39 5.34 -0.97
N VAL A 195 -4.09 5.60 -2.23
CA VAL A 195 -4.60 6.74 -2.97
C VAL A 195 -5.50 6.21 -4.07
N VAL A 196 -6.73 6.69 -4.10
CA VAL A 196 -7.67 6.45 -5.20
C VAL A 196 -7.75 7.74 -5.98
N ALA A 197 -7.48 7.66 -7.27
CA ALA A 197 -7.56 8.78 -8.19
C ALA A 197 -8.54 8.45 -9.32
N GLU A 198 -9.38 9.40 -9.71
CA GLU A 198 -10.40 9.22 -10.75
C GLU A 198 -10.19 10.30 -11.82
N ALA A 199 -10.27 9.91 -13.10
CA ALA A 199 -10.16 10.83 -14.24
C ALA A 199 -11.39 11.73 -14.42
#